data_AF-A0A8S3RY25-F1
#
_entry.id   AF-A0A8S3RY25-F1
#
_cell.length_a   1.000
_cell.length_b   1.000
_cell.length_c   1.000
_cell.angle_alpha   90.00
_cell.angle_beta   90.00
_cell.angle_gamma   90.00
#
_symmetry.space_group_name_H-M   'P 1'
#
loop_
_entity.id
_entity.type
_entity.pdbx_description
1 polymer ?
#
loop_
_entity_poly.entity_id
_entity_poly.type
_entity_poly.pdbx_seq_one_letter_code
_entity_poly.pdbx_strand_id
1 'polypeptide(L)'
;MDWFNNIGCEELENEAVAYFEQYIGSIPEVLASSNNELNVSDNCDSDIENDESDIENTIQARAREFYSTSVIQDQSENTCSLNQNDELEDPSRLRINALFANDCNCTKKCFTKLSTFREQAYDVSLSVCEFTKAERDIYLLSKLENLEITDSVFRGGKRERKQYRYSFQGVEICEFTWRNIYNIGRSEFKSLKQHLNANGVTPRSHGLSGRKSNHGHSFEVIENTIKFIKRYADEFEDAKLVTTQKLIDHIQSARTEREYYKLCTQRSRDELKLAESPIGKYNTPCFKNFENVHYTFDFSQYVNLPHSSQQVGALYFLTPRKVQIFGVCDENFPMQTNYLIDEQQTIGENGSRTHGPNAVLSMLHHYLHGNTYGEKACHFHADNSVGQNKIKTTLHYLLWKCLQGFTKTINLHFMIAGHTKCLCDACFGMLKKIIRKSDVNTVSQLVKIVDNSAKCNRSEVYNENDDDENSLKWYRWDNFFTKYFKPLRGIGKFYHFRFIRHEKGVVFARETG
;
A
#
# COMPACT_ATOMS: atom_id res chain seq x y z
N MET A 1 -5.94 -53.78 15.39
CA MET A 1 -4.63 -54.46 15.35
C MET A 1 -3.59 -53.36 15.30
N ASP A 2 -2.94 -53.17 16.45
CA ASP A 2 -2.18 -52.00 16.87
C ASP A 2 -0.73 -52.01 16.34
N TRP A 3 -0.40 -51.13 15.38
CA TRP A 3 0.97 -51.03 14.82
C TRP A 3 1.49 -49.58 14.69
N PHE A 4 1.07 -48.66 15.58
CA PHE A 4 1.59 -47.27 15.62
C PHE A 4 1.97 -46.79 17.02
N ASN A 5 2.59 -47.65 17.83
CA ASN A 5 3.24 -47.24 19.08
C ASN A 5 4.76 -47.44 19.00
N ASN A 6 5.48 -46.36 19.32
CA ASN A 6 6.73 -46.34 20.09
C ASN A 6 8.14 -46.46 19.50
N ILE A 7 8.39 -46.41 18.19
CA ILE A 7 9.79 -46.63 17.75
C ILE A 7 10.71 -45.40 17.90
N GLY A 8 10.20 -44.16 17.93
CA GLY A 8 11.05 -42.96 18.12
C GLY A 8 10.86 -42.17 19.43
N CYS A 9 9.84 -42.52 20.21
CA CYS A 9 9.54 -41.85 21.48
C CYS A 9 10.25 -42.53 22.64
N GLU A 10 10.40 -43.87 22.61
CA GLU A 10 11.04 -44.63 23.69
C GLU A 10 12.55 -44.34 23.80
N GLU A 11 13.30 -44.17 22.71
CA GLU A 11 14.74 -43.88 22.81
C GLU A 11 15.03 -42.50 23.43
N LEU A 12 14.33 -41.46 22.98
CA LEU A 12 14.42 -40.11 23.55
C LEU A 12 13.82 -40.02 24.96
N GLU A 13 12.73 -40.76 25.24
CA GLU A 13 12.19 -40.86 26.59
C GLU A 13 13.14 -41.63 27.52
N ASN A 14 13.76 -42.71 27.09
CA ASN A 14 14.70 -43.50 27.90
C ASN A 14 15.99 -42.72 28.18
N GLU A 15 16.53 -41.98 27.21
CA GLU A 15 17.72 -41.14 27.39
C GLU A 15 17.43 -39.91 28.27
N ALA A 16 16.25 -39.29 28.11
CA ALA A 16 15.82 -38.19 28.97
C ALA A 16 15.47 -38.65 30.39
N VAL A 17 14.72 -39.75 30.54
CA VAL A 17 14.29 -40.32 31.82
C VAL A 17 15.49 -40.81 32.64
N ALA A 18 16.44 -41.52 32.02
CA ALA A 18 17.67 -41.94 32.68
C ALA A 18 18.49 -40.75 33.24
N TYR A 19 18.49 -39.61 32.54
CA TYR A 19 19.12 -38.38 33.01
C TYR A 19 18.30 -37.67 34.11
N PHE A 20 16.96 -37.65 33.99
CA PHE A 20 16.07 -37.00 34.97
C PHE A 20 16.03 -37.75 36.31
N GLU A 21 16.02 -39.08 36.32
CA GLU A 21 16.02 -39.91 37.53
C GLU A 21 17.34 -39.85 38.30
N GLN A 22 18.47 -39.66 37.60
CA GLN A 22 19.79 -39.61 38.23
C GLN A 22 20.11 -38.25 38.88
N TYR A 23 19.50 -37.15 38.42
CA TYR A 23 19.96 -35.79 38.79
C TYR A 23 18.89 -34.81 39.30
N ILE A 24 17.60 -35.12 39.18
CA ILE A 24 16.54 -34.33 39.84
C ILE A 24 15.96 -35.19 40.97
N GLY A 25 16.64 -35.16 42.11
CA GLY A 25 16.10 -35.66 43.37
C GLY A 25 14.71 -35.06 43.64
N SER A 26 13.83 -35.91 44.12
CA SER A 26 12.41 -35.73 44.42
C SER A 26 12.04 -34.33 44.93
N ILE A 27 11.17 -33.62 44.21
CA ILE A 27 10.50 -32.41 44.73
C ILE A 27 9.04 -32.78 45.10
N PRO A 28 8.60 -32.54 46.34
CA PRO A 28 7.25 -32.90 46.82
C PRO A 28 6.12 -32.07 46.20
N GLU A 29 4.97 -32.72 45.95
CA GLU A 29 3.69 -32.11 45.58
C GLU A 29 3.17 -31.19 46.68
N VAL A 30 3.07 -29.88 46.42
CA VAL A 30 2.19 -28.99 47.19
C VAL A 30 1.62 -27.86 46.31
N LEU A 31 0.28 -27.82 46.27
CA LEU A 31 -0.66 -26.73 45.92
C LEU A 31 -1.07 -26.51 44.46
N ALA A 32 -2.01 -27.37 44.04
CA ALA A 32 -3.18 -26.96 43.30
C ALA A 32 -4.18 -26.22 44.22
N SER A 33 -4.64 -25.04 43.81
CA SER A 33 -6.04 -24.56 43.98
C SER A 33 -6.12 -23.05 43.72
N SER A 34 -6.83 -22.67 42.65
CA SER A 34 -7.94 -21.71 42.68
C SER A 34 -8.33 -21.36 41.25
N ASN A 35 -9.44 -21.96 40.79
CA ASN A 35 -10.22 -21.49 39.66
C ASN A 35 -10.84 -20.14 40.02
N ASN A 36 -10.85 -19.19 39.09
CA ASN A 36 -11.96 -18.24 38.95
C ASN A 36 -11.96 -17.71 37.51
N GLU A 37 -12.98 -18.14 36.77
CA GLU A 37 -13.49 -17.45 35.58
C GLU A 37 -14.04 -16.09 36.00
N LEU A 38 -13.87 -15.06 35.17
CA LEU A 38 -14.84 -13.97 34.99
C LEU A 38 -14.49 -13.17 33.74
N ASN A 39 -15.55 -12.73 33.07
CA ASN A 39 -15.64 -12.24 31.71
C ASN A 39 -16.01 -10.74 31.73
N VAL A 40 -15.56 -9.99 30.72
CA VAL A 40 -16.21 -8.82 30.07
C VAL A 40 -16.03 -7.39 30.64
N SER A 41 -15.68 -6.51 29.68
CA SER A 41 -16.09 -5.11 29.40
C SER A 41 -15.17 -3.92 29.68
N ASP A 42 -14.98 -3.18 28.58
CA ASP A 42 -14.42 -1.84 28.40
C ASP A 42 -15.36 -0.72 28.88
N ASN A 43 -14.79 0.32 29.50
CA ASN A 43 -14.95 1.75 29.16
C ASN A 43 -14.47 2.64 30.33
N CYS A 44 -13.70 3.68 30.02
CA CYS A 44 -13.84 4.99 30.69
C CYS A 44 -13.12 6.10 29.89
N ASP A 45 -13.92 7.06 29.43
CA ASP A 45 -13.53 8.45 29.17
C ASP A 45 -13.54 9.25 30.49
N SER A 46 -12.78 10.35 30.55
CA SER A 46 -13.21 11.61 31.19
C SER A 46 -12.30 12.80 30.84
N ASP A 47 -12.86 13.72 30.04
CA ASP A 47 -12.96 15.20 30.12
C ASP A 47 -11.85 16.08 30.76
N ILE A 48 -11.48 17.15 30.03
CA ILE A 48 -11.11 18.46 30.57
C ILE A 48 -11.74 19.57 29.69
N GLU A 49 -12.56 20.42 30.32
CA GLU A 49 -13.17 21.64 29.79
C GLU A 49 -12.16 22.79 29.64
N ASN A 50 -12.35 23.70 28.67
CA ASN A 50 -11.93 25.11 28.81
C ASN A 50 -12.67 26.08 27.85
N ASP A 51 -13.20 27.13 28.49
CA ASP A 51 -13.79 28.42 28.06
C ASP A 51 -13.90 28.82 26.56
N GLU A 52 -15.15 28.89 26.07
CA GLU A 52 -15.55 29.35 24.73
C GLU A 52 -15.70 30.87 24.56
N SER A 53 -15.55 31.69 25.61
CA SER A 53 -16.02 33.09 25.56
C SER A 53 -15.08 34.11 24.89
N ASP A 54 -13.79 33.79 24.71
CA ASP A 54 -12.81 34.69 24.06
C ASP A 54 -12.63 34.44 22.54
N ILE A 55 -13.16 33.32 22.02
CA ILE A 55 -12.99 32.93 20.61
C ILE A 55 -14.00 33.67 19.72
N GLU A 56 -15.21 33.93 20.23
CA GLU A 56 -16.31 34.47 19.43
C GLU A 56 -16.08 35.95 19.02
N ASN A 57 -15.43 36.73 19.90
CA ASN A 57 -15.02 38.11 19.59
C ASN A 57 -13.88 38.17 18.54
N THR A 58 -13.05 37.13 18.45
CA THR A 58 -11.92 37.04 17.52
C THR A 58 -12.37 36.64 16.10
N ILE A 59 -13.43 35.84 15.99
CA ILE A 59 -13.99 35.40 14.71
C ILE A 59 -14.74 36.55 14.02
N GLN A 60 -15.48 37.38 14.77
CA GLN A 60 -16.19 38.53 14.20
C GLN A 60 -15.24 39.62 13.66
N ALA A 61 -14.06 39.78 14.27
CA ALA A 61 -13.02 40.69 13.78
C ALA A 61 -12.36 40.16 12.49
N ARG A 62 -12.03 38.86 12.43
CA ARG A 62 -11.41 38.23 11.25
C ARG A 62 -12.33 38.15 10.03
N ALA A 63 -13.65 38.00 10.26
CA ALA A 63 -14.62 38.00 9.17
C ALA A 63 -14.75 39.37 8.47
N ARG A 64 -14.53 40.50 9.18
CA ARG A 64 -14.59 41.84 8.58
C ARG A 64 -13.36 42.16 7.72
N GLU A 65 -12.19 41.69 8.14
CA GLU A 65 -10.91 41.88 7.45
C GLU A 65 -10.86 41.12 6.10
N PHE A 66 -11.58 40.00 6.01
CA PHE A 66 -11.72 39.18 4.81
C PHE A 66 -12.53 39.87 3.70
N TYR A 67 -13.44 40.79 4.03
CA TYR A 67 -14.25 41.52 3.04
C TYR A 67 -13.65 42.87 2.61
N SER A 68 -12.59 43.36 3.28
CA SER A 68 -11.99 44.67 2.98
C SER A 68 -10.76 44.62 2.08
N THR A 69 -10.22 43.45 1.76
CA THR A 69 -8.94 43.35 1.03
C THR A 69 -9.07 42.49 -0.22
N SER A 70 -9.62 43.07 -1.28
CA SER A 70 -9.47 42.54 -2.64
C SER A 70 -9.04 43.65 -3.59
N VAL A 71 -7.81 44.16 -3.39
CA VAL A 71 -7.02 44.85 -4.43
C VAL A 71 -5.56 44.42 -4.25
N ILE A 72 -5.15 43.36 -4.94
CA ILE A 72 -3.75 43.02 -5.28
C ILE A 72 -3.86 42.28 -6.62
N GLN A 73 -3.58 42.88 -7.78
CA GLN A 73 -2.27 43.05 -8.43
C GLN A 73 -1.40 41.78 -8.42
N ASP A 74 -1.65 40.87 -9.35
CA ASP A 74 -0.73 39.77 -9.64
C ASP A 74 0.37 40.24 -10.61
N GLN A 75 1.56 40.47 -10.05
CA GLN A 75 2.83 40.24 -10.71
C GLN A 75 3.39 38.92 -10.20
N SER A 76 3.54 37.94 -11.07
CA SER A 76 4.62 36.95 -10.93
C SER A 76 4.94 36.36 -12.29
N GLU A 77 6.06 36.82 -12.84
CA GLU A 77 6.86 36.09 -13.80
C GLU A 77 7.28 34.76 -13.17
N ASN A 78 7.06 33.65 -13.87
CA ASN A 78 7.90 32.48 -13.70
C ASN A 78 8.08 31.79 -15.05
N THR A 79 9.32 31.83 -15.52
CA THR A 79 9.82 31.29 -16.77
C THR A 79 9.77 29.76 -16.77
N CYS A 80 9.09 29.17 -17.76
CA CYS A 80 9.35 27.80 -18.19
C CYS A 80 9.47 27.79 -19.71
N SER A 81 10.69 27.55 -20.17
CA SER A 81 11.11 27.56 -21.57
C SER A 81 10.69 26.25 -22.25
N LEU A 82 9.75 26.30 -23.19
CA LEU A 82 9.54 25.26 -24.19
C LEU A 82 9.16 25.89 -25.54
N ASN A 83 10.14 25.84 -26.45
CA ASN A 83 10.09 25.72 -27.91
C ASN A 83 9.00 26.43 -28.73
N GLN A 84 9.50 27.22 -29.68
CA GLN A 84 8.81 27.95 -30.74
C GLN A 84 7.87 27.09 -31.61
N ASN A 85 6.82 27.77 -32.08
CA ASN A 85 5.81 27.40 -33.10
C ASN A 85 4.52 26.80 -32.56
N ASP A 86 3.62 27.70 -32.12
CA ASP A 86 2.20 27.72 -32.50
C ASP A 86 1.64 29.06 -31.97
N GLU A 87 1.46 30.04 -32.85
CA GLU A 87 0.61 31.19 -32.51
C GLU A 87 -0.78 30.63 -32.23
N LEU A 88 -1.19 30.60 -30.96
CA LEU A 88 -2.59 30.35 -30.58
C LEU A 88 -3.43 31.43 -31.27
N GLU A 89 -4.02 31.09 -32.42
CA GLU A 89 -4.86 32.03 -33.18
C GLU A 89 -5.97 32.56 -32.26
N ASP A 90 -6.08 33.89 -32.16
CA ASP A 90 -7.07 34.56 -31.32
C ASP A 90 -8.48 34.02 -31.60
N PRO A 91 -9.22 33.52 -30.58
CA PRO A 91 -10.59 33.02 -30.71
C PRO A 91 -11.55 33.97 -31.44
N SER A 92 -11.38 35.29 -31.29
CA SER A 92 -12.18 36.29 -32.00
C SER A 92 -11.86 36.28 -33.50
N ARG A 93 -10.60 36.07 -33.86
CA ARG A 93 -10.11 35.99 -35.25
C ARG A 93 -10.62 34.72 -35.91
N LEU A 94 -10.53 33.58 -35.23
CA LEU A 94 -11.11 32.30 -35.66
C LEU A 94 -12.62 32.42 -35.93
N ARG A 95 -13.37 33.05 -35.01
CA ARG A 95 -14.82 33.25 -35.15
C ARG A 95 -15.16 34.12 -36.37
N ILE A 96 -14.48 35.25 -36.54
CA ILE A 96 -14.71 36.16 -37.68
C ILE A 96 -14.34 35.45 -38.99
N ASN A 97 -13.23 34.72 -39.01
CA ASN A 97 -12.81 33.92 -40.16
C ASN A 97 -13.88 32.90 -40.57
N ALA A 98 -14.45 32.18 -39.60
CA ALA A 98 -15.52 31.22 -39.84
C ALA A 98 -16.82 31.87 -40.33
N LEU A 99 -17.16 33.07 -39.86
CA LEU A 99 -18.33 33.83 -40.31
C LEU A 99 -18.17 34.33 -41.75
N PHE A 100 -16.96 34.77 -42.13
CA PHE A 100 -16.70 35.22 -43.50
C PHE A 100 -16.57 34.05 -44.50
N ALA A 101 -16.18 32.87 -44.02
CA ALA A 101 -16.21 31.63 -44.80
C ALA A 101 -17.64 31.10 -45.03
N ASN A 102 -18.53 31.26 -44.04
CA ASN A 102 -19.90 30.81 -44.08
C ASN A 102 -20.87 32.00 -44.20
N ASP A 103 -21.24 32.36 -45.42
CA ASP A 103 -22.09 33.53 -45.69
C ASP A 103 -23.48 33.45 -45.02
N CYS A 104 -24.21 34.57 -44.99
CA CYS A 104 -25.60 34.59 -44.55
C CYS A 104 -26.48 33.71 -45.45
N ASN A 105 -27.57 33.17 -44.88
CA ASN A 105 -28.65 32.53 -45.65
C ASN A 105 -29.60 33.55 -46.32
N CYS A 106 -29.14 34.79 -46.47
CA CYS A 106 -29.91 35.87 -47.08
C CYS A 106 -29.57 36.01 -48.56
N THR A 107 -30.51 36.52 -49.37
CA THR A 107 -30.29 36.70 -50.82
C THR A 107 -29.19 37.70 -51.15
N LYS A 108 -28.83 38.58 -50.19
CA LYS A 108 -27.83 39.63 -50.37
C LYS A 108 -26.38 39.13 -50.27
N LYS A 109 -26.11 37.91 -49.79
CA LYS A 109 -24.76 37.36 -49.62
C LYS A 109 -23.80 38.32 -48.89
N CYS A 110 -24.21 38.70 -47.67
CA CYS A 110 -23.69 39.88 -46.96
C CYS A 110 -22.22 39.76 -46.55
N PHE A 111 -21.74 38.59 -46.11
CA PHE A 111 -20.33 38.44 -45.71
C PHE A 111 -19.41 38.47 -46.93
N THR A 112 -19.84 37.92 -48.06
CA THR A 112 -19.11 38.05 -49.34
C THR A 112 -18.99 39.51 -49.77
N LYS A 113 -20.07 40.30 -49.63
CA LYS A 113 -20.04 41.75 -49.92
C LYS A 113 -19.13 42.53 -48.98
N LEU A 114 -18.92 42.04 -47.77
CA LEU A 114 -18.07 42.67 -46.77
C LEU A 114 -16.63 42.16 -46.80
N SER A 115 -16.23 41.35 -47.79
CA SER A 115 -14.92 40.67 -47.80
C SER A 115 -13.72 41.61 -47.57
N THR A 116 -13.79 42.83 -48.09
CA THR A 116 -12.78 43.89 -47.91
C THR A 116 -12.78 44.55 -46.53
N PHE A 117 -13.83 44.32 -45.73
CA PHE A 117 -14.03 44.88 -44.39
C PHE A 117 -13.84 43.86 -43.25
N ARG A 118 -13.18 42.73 -43.53
CA ARG A 118 -13.00 41.63 -42.57
C ARG A 118 -12.18 42.04 -41.34
N GLU A 119 -11.09 42.77 -41.53
CA GLU A 119 -10.26 43.24 -40.41
C GLU A 119 -11.04 44.24 -39.53
N GLN A 120 -11.82 45.14 -40.13
CA GLN A 120 -12.66 46.06 -39.37
C GLN A 120 -13.77 45.34 -38.59
N ALA A 121 -14.29 44.22 -39.10
CA ALA A 121 -15.23 43.38 -38.36
C ALA A 121 -14.56 42.66 -37.18
N TYR A 122 -13.29 42.28 -37.34
CA TYR A 122 -12.47 41.71 -36.29
C TYR A 122 -12.14 42.72 -35.19
N ASP A 123 -11.73 43.95 -35.53
CA ASP A 123 -11.47 45.03 -34.57
C ASP A 123 -12.70 45.37 -33.72
N VAL A 124 -13.88 45.37 -34.35
CA VAL A 124 -15.16 45.56 -33.62
C VAL A 124 -15.43 44.40 -32.67
N SER A 125 -15.13 43.16 -33.07
CA SER A 125 -15.31 42.00 -32.21
C SER A 125 -14.39 42.07 -30.98
N LEU A 126 -13.14 42.51 -31.14
CA LEU A 126 -12.21 42.73 -30.02
C LEU A 126 -12.73 43.81 -29.08
N SER A 127 -13.08 44.98 -29.63
CA SER A 127 -13.59 46.11 -28.84
C SER A 127 -14.81 45.71 -28.00
N VAL A 128 -15.74 44.95 -28.58
CA VAL A 128 -16.96 44.49 -27.90
C VAL A 128 -16.66 43.47 -26.79
N CYS A 129 -15.60 42.67 -26.94
CA CYS A 129 -15.17 41.70 -25.92
C CYS A 129 -14.47 42.37 -24.73
N GLU A 130 -13.79 43.50 -24.96
CA GLU A 130 -13.08 44.26 -23.92
C GLU A 130 -14.00 45.13 -23.07
N PHE A 131 -15.13 45.57 -23.62
CA PHE A 131 -16.09 46.40 -22.90
C PHE A 131 -16.72 45.69 -21.70
N THR A 132 -16.88 46.42 -20.60
CA THR A 132 -17.79 46.00 -19.53
C THR A 132 -19.22 45.90 -20.07
N LYS A 133 -20.09 45.15 -19.39
CA LYS A 133 -21.49 44.98 -19.82
C LYS A 133 -22.21 46.32 -20.05
N ALA A 134 -21.96 47.33 -19.22
CA ALA A 134 -22.59 48.64 -19.33
C ALA A 134 -22.07 49.42 -20.55
N GLU A 135 -20.75 49.45 -20.75
CA GLU A 135 -20.11 50.10 -21.91
C GLU A 135 -20.54 49.45 -23.22
N ARG A 136 -20.56 48.12 -23.24
CA ARG A 136 -21.01 47.33 -24.38
C ARG A 136 -22.45 47.65 -24.76
N ASP A 137 -23.35 47.69 -23.77
CA ASP A 137 -24.75 48.02 -24.00
C ASP A 137 -24.92 49.42 -24.59
N ILE A 138 -24.24 50.43 -24.03
CA ILE A 138 -24.30 51.82 -24.54
C ILE A 138 -23.76 51.91 -25.97
N TYR A 139 -22.61 51.29 -26.24
CA TYR A 139 -22.01 51.25 -27.56
C TYR A 139 -22.96 50.63 -28.60
N LEU A 140 -23.57 49.49 -28.27
CA LEU A 140 -24.49 48.79 -29.17
C LEU A 140 -25.81 49.56 -29.37
N LEU A 141 -26.35 50.19 -28.32
CA LEU A 141 -27.54 51.04 -28.41
C LEU A 141 -27.30 52.23 -29.33
N SER A 142 -26.15 52.91 -29.19
CA SER A 142 -25.75 54.01 -30.08
C SER A 142 -25.64 53.57 -31.54
N LYS A 143 -25.04 52.40 -31.82
CA LYS A 143 -24.98 51.86 -33.19
C LYS A 143 -26.36 51.51 -33.74
N LEU A 144 -27.29 51.03 -32.91
CA LEU A 144 -28.65 50.68 -33.33
C LEU A 144 -29.53 51.89 -33.61
N GLU A 145 -29.42 52.94 -32.80
CA GLU A 145 -30.16 54.21 -32.98
C GLU A 145 -29.86 54.81 -34.36
N ASN A 146 -28.59 54.83 -34.77
CA ASN A 146 -28.16 55.33 -36.07
C ASN A 146 -28.67 54.53 -37.28
N LEU A 147 -29.24 53.34 -37.06
CA LEU A 147 -29.75 52.45 -38.11
C LEU A 147 -31.28 52.44 -38.17
N GLU A 148 -31.94 53.17 -37.28
CA GLU A 148 -33.39 53.28 -37.22
C GLU A 148 -33.92 54.10 -38.41
N ILE A 149 -34.95 53.59 -39.10
CA ILE A 149 -35.64 54.31 -40.18
C ILE A 149 -36.79 55.09 -39.56
N THR A 150 -36.75 56.42 -39.66
CA THR A 150 -37.74 57.34 -39.07
C THR A 150 -39.04 57.46 -39.87
N ASP A 151 -39.12 56.89 -41.07
CA ASP A 151 -40.33 56.94 -41.91
C ASP A 151 -41.37 55.91 -41.44
N SER A 152 -42.42 56.40 -40.78
CA SER A 152 -43.54 55.58 -40.31
C SER A 152 -44.40 55.08 -41.49
N VAL A 153 -44.34 53.78 -41.80
CA VAL A 153 -45.30 53.16 -42.71
C VAL A 153 -46.56 52.79 -41.93
N PHE A 154 -47.63 53.58 -42.07
CA PHE A 154 -48.96 53.24 -41.58
C PHE A 154 -49.52 52.04 -42.36
N ARG A 155 -49.50 50.86 -41.74
CA ARG A 155 -50.32 49.71 -42.17
C ARG A 155 -51.08 49.19 -40.96
N GLY A 156 -52.38 49.49 -40.93
CA GLY A 156 -53.41 48.80 -40.13
C GLY A 156 -53.11 48.68 -38.63
N GLY A 157 -53.70 49.57 -37.83
CA GLY A 157 -53.48 49.68 -36.40
C GLY A 157 -53.39 48.34 -35.64
N LYS A 158 -52.17 47.96 -35.28
CA LYS A 158 -51.75 47.28 -34.03
C LYS A 158 -50.23 47.03 -34.10
N ARG A 159 -49.49 47.74 -33.24
CA ARG A 159 -48.02 47.83 -33.10
C ARG A 159 -47.29 48.62 -34.19
N GLU A 160 -46.81 49.80 -33.81
CA GLU A 160 -45.73 50.50 -34.48
C GLU A 160 -44.45 49.66 -34.37
N ARG A 161 -43.95 49.15 -35.50
CA ARG A 161 -42.66 48.45 -35.57
C ARG A 161 -41.67 49.37 -36.23
N LYS A 162 -40.76 49.93 -35.43
CA LYS A 162 -39.58 50.62 -35.93
C LYS A 162 -38.80 49.68 -36.85
N GLN A 163 -38.56 50.12 -38.08
CA GLN A 163 -37.75 49.39 -39.06
C GLN A 163 -36.30 49.84 -38.93
N TYR A 164 -35.37 48.90 -39.12
CA TYR A 164 -33.94 49.18 -39.08
C TYR A 164 -33.32 48.82 -40.41
N ARG A 165 -32.51 49.73 -40.96
CA ARG A 165 -31.68 49.47 -42.15
C ARG A 165 -30.26 49.18 -41.67
N TYR A 166 -29.95 47.90 -41.47
CA TYR A 166 -28.62 47.53 -40.99
C TYR A 166 -27.56 47.79 -42.04
N SER A 167 -26.47 48.42 -41.62
CA SER A 167 -25.30 48.62 -42.45
C SER A 167 -24.04 48.41 -41.62
N PHE A 168 -22.94 48.09 -42.32
CA PHE A 168 -21.60 48.05 -41.76
C PHE A 168 -20.65 48.68 -42.77
N GLN A 169 -19.86 49.67 -42.33
CA GLN A 169 -18.95 50.44 -43.20
C GLN A 169 -19.64 50.97 -44.47
N GLY A 170 -20.88 51.47 -44.33
CA GLY A 170 -21.68 51.99 -45.44
C GLY A 170 -22.36 50.93 -46.33
N VAL A 171 -22.05 49.64 -46.15
CA VAL A 171 -22.66 48.55 -46.91
C VAL A 171 -23.91 48.03 -46.21
N GLU A 172 -25.05 48.01 -46.90
CA GLU A 172 -26.30 47.49 -46.33
C GLU A 172 -26.29 45.95 -46.21
N ILE A 173 -26.60 45.45 -45.01
CA ILE A 173 -26.53 44.03 -44.66
C ILE A 173 -27.80 43.55 -43.96
N CYS A 174 -27.91 42.23 -43.74
CA CYS A 174 -29.02 41.65 -42.98
C CYS A 174 -28.76 41.73 -41.46
N GLU A 175 -29.83 41.64 -40.66
CA GLU A 175 -29.77 41.62 -39.19
C GLU A 175 -28.82 40.53 -38.66
N PHE A 176 -28.85 39.35 -39.29
CA PHE A 176 -28.01 38.23 -38.88
C PHE A 176 -26.52 38.58 -39.00
N THR A 177 -26.11 39.14 -40.14
CA THR A 177 -24.73 39.57 -40.36
C THR A 177 -24.34 40.65 -39.37
N TRP A 178 -25.18 41.66 -39.18
CA TRP A 178 -24.93 42.75 -38.24
C TRP A 178 -24.72 42.22 -36.80
N ARG A 179 -25.63 41.40 -36.29
CA ARG A 179 -25.52 40.81 -34.95
C ARG A 179 -24.24 39.98 -34.76
N ASN A 180 -23.81 39.26 -35.79
CA ASN A 180 -22.62 38.42 -35.69
C ASN A 180 -21.33 39.25 -35.70
N ILE A 181 -21.25 40.33 -36.48
CA ILE A 181 -20.12 41.27 -36.45
C ILE A 181 -19.97 41.88 -35.05
N TYR A 182 -21.08 42.34 -34.45
CA TYR A 182 -21.09 42.92 -33.11
C TYR A 182 -21.15 41.90 -31.97
N ASN A 183 -20.99 40.60 -32.25
CA ASN A 183 -21.01 39.51 -31.26
C ASN A 183 -22.23 39.48 -30.31
N ILE A 184 -23.44 39.67 -30.85
CA ILE A 184 -24.69 39.78 -30.06
C ILE A 184 -25.61 38.56 -30.25
N GLY A 185 -26.01 37.94 -29.13
CA GLY A 185 -27.02 36.87 -29.11
C GLY A 185 -28.43 37.33 -29.53
N ARG A 186 -29.32 36.39 -29.91
CA ARG A 186 -30.70 36.72 -30.35
C ARG A 186 -31.51 37.36 -29.21
N SER A 187 -31.44 36.79 -28.02
CA SER A 187 -32.19 37.26 -26.84
C SER A 187 -31.69 38.61 -26.36
N GLU A 188 -30.37 38.79 -26.32
CA GLU A 188 -29.73 40.06 -25.96
C GLU A 188 -30.11 41.16 -26.93
N PHE A 189 -30.02 40.90 -28.24
CA PHE A 189 -30.40 41.86 -29.28
C PHE A 189 -31.87 42.28 -29.18
N LYS A 190 -32.78 41.33 -28.93
CA LYS A 190 -34.20 41.62 -28.71
C LYS A 190 -34.40 42.53 -27.50
N SER A 191 -33.69 42.27 -26.40
CA SER A 191 -33.74 43.10 -25.20
C SER A 191 -33.17 44.49 -25.43
N LEU A 192 -32.06 44.63 -26.17
CA LEU A 192 -31.46 45.92 -26.53
C LEU A 192 -32.43 46.79 -27.34
N LYS A 193 -33.10 46.23 -28.36
CA LYS A 193 -34.13 46.95 -29.13
C LYS A 193 -35.31 47.38 -28.28
N GLN A 194 -35.79 46.52 -27.38
CA GLN A 194 -36.90 46.87 -26.49
C GLN A 194 -36.51 48.00 -25.55
N HIS A 195 -35.29 47.96 -25.00
CA HIS A 195 -34.76 49.02 -24.16
C HIS A 195 -34.58 50.33 -24.93
N LEU A 196 -33.96 50.29 -26.11
CA LEU A 196 -33.77 51.47 -26.97
C LEU A 196 -35.11 52.17 -27.25
N ASN A 197 -36.14 51.38 -27.57
CA ASN A 197 -37.47 51.92 -27.88
C ASN A 197 -38.18 52.51 -26.65
N ALA A 198 -37.93 51.99 -25.46
CA ALA A 198 -38.58 52.45 -24.24
C ALA A 198 -37.82 53.61 -23.56
N ASN A 199 -36.49 53.58 -23.61
CA ASN A 199 -35.60 54.36 -22.74
C ASN A 199 -34.47 55.09 -23.49
N GLY A 200 -34.39 54.96 -24.82
CA GLY A 200 -33.29 55.52 -25.62
C GLY A 200 -31.93 54.88 -25.31
N VAL A 201 -30.85 55.59 -25.65
CA VAL A 201 -29.46 55.17 -25.39
C VAL A 201 -29.10 55.45 -23.92
N THR A 202 -29.56 54.59 -23.02
CA THR A 202 -29.30 54.69 -21.57
C THR A 202 -28.82 53.35 -20.98
N PRO A 203 -28.07 53.33 -19.86
CA PRO A 203 -27.58 52.10 -19.24
C PRO A 203 -28.71 51.15 -18.81
N ARG A 204 -28.56 49.84 -19.07
CA ARG A 204 -29.52 48.81 -18.63
C ARG A 204 -29.19 48.32 -17.22
N SER A 205 -30.18 48.26 -16.34
CA SER A 205 -30.08 47.60 -15.03
C SER A 205 -30.61 46.16 -15.11
N HIS A 206 -30.02 45.26 -14.31
CA HIS A 206 -30.49 43.88 -14.23
C HIS A 206 -31.76 43.79 -13.37
N GLY A 207 -32.76 43.00 -13.79
CA GLY A 207 -34.06 42.90 -13.09
C GLY A 207 -33.98 42.30 -11.67
N LEU A 208 -32.87 41.66 -11.32
CA LEU A 208 -32.59 41.14 -9.97
C LEU A 208 -31.52 41.94 -9.22
N SER A 209 -31.08 43.10 -9.72
CA SER A 209 -30.16 43.97 -8.95
C SER A 209 -30.78 44.29 -7.59
N GLY A 210 -30.09 43.89 -6.52
CA GLY A 210 -30.55 44.06 -5.14
C GLY A 210 -31.53 42.99 -4.61
N ARG A 211 -31.78 41.89 -5.35
CA ARG A 211 -32.67 40.80 -4.92
C ARG A 211 -31.93 39.45 -4.88
N LYS A 212 -32.32 38.56 -3.94
CA LYS A 212 -31.75 37.21 -3.84
C LYS A 212 -32.03 36.40 -5.11
N SER A 213 -31.06 35.56 -5.48
CA SER A 213 -31.21 34.55 -6.53
C SER A 213 -32.37 33.60 -6.19
N ASN A 214 -33.19 33.28 -7.20
CA ASN A 214 -34.29 32.31 -7.06
C ASN A 214 -33.80 30.86 -6.84
N HIS A 215 -32.49 30.60 -6.94
CA HIS A 215 -31.87 29.27 -6.80
C HIS A 215 -30.82 29.22 -5.66
N GLY A 216 -30.75 30.25 -4.81
CA GLY A 216 -29.81 30.25 -3.68
C GLY A 216 -30.29 29.33 -2.55
N HIS A 217 -29.41 28.47 -2.03
CA HIS A 217 -29.70 27.68 -0.83
C HIS A 217 -29.93 28.58 0.40
N SER A 218 -30.68 28.09 1.38
CA SER A 218 -30.87 28.80 2.64
C SER A 218 -29.54 28.92 3.39
N PHE A 219 -29.43 29.96 4.24
CA PHE A 219 -28.25 30.17 5.07
C PHE A 219 -27.96 28.95 5.96
N GLU A 220 -29.00 28.36 6.53
CA GLU A 220 -28.92 27.14 7.36
C GLU A 220 -28.29 25.96 6.60
N VAL A 221 -28.65 25.75 5.32
CA VAL A 221 -28.06 24.69 4.51
C VAL A 221 -26.57 24.95 4.27
N ILE A 222 -26.20 26.19 3.98
CA ILE A 222 -24.80 26.60 3.80
C ILE A 222 -24.01 26.40 5.10
N GLU A 223 -24.56 26.83 6.24
CA GLU A 223 -23.95 26.68 7.56
C GLU A 223 -23.75 25.20 7.92
N ASN A 224 -24.76 24.36 7.72
CA ASN A 224 -24.67 22.93 7.97
C ASN A 224 -23.63 22.25 7.07
N THR A 225 -23.53 22.68 5.82
CA THR A 225 -22.51 22.17 4.88
C THR A 225 -21.11 22.53 5.35
N ILE A 226 -20.89 23.77 5.82
CA ILE A 226 -19.59 24.20 6.36
C ILE A 226 -19.24 23.40 7.62
N LYS A 227 -20.19 23.24 8.56
CA LYS A 227 -19.99 22.45 9.78
C LYS A 227 -19.65 20.99 9.46
N PHE A 228 -20.33 20.39 8.50
CA PHE A 228 -20.04 19.03 8.04
C PHE A 228 -18.63 18.92 7.47
N ILE A 229 -18.24 19.82 6.55
CA ILE A 229 -16.91 19.78 5.92
C ILE A 229 -15.80 19.94 6.97
N LYS A 230 -15.97 20.84 7.94
CA LYS A 230 -14.98 21.05 9.01
C LYS A 230 -14.83 19.80 9.88
N ARG A 231 -15.93 19.25 10.41
CA ARG A 231 -15.90 18.03 11.23
C ARG A 231 -15.32 16.84 10.47
N TYR A 232 -15.67 16.69 9.20
CA TYR A 232 -15.12 15.65 8.34
C TYR A 232 -13.62 15.84 8.08
N ALA A 233 -13.14 17.08 7.94
CA ALA A 233 -11.72 17.35 7.83
C ALA A 233 -10.99 16.96 9.13
N ASP A 234 -11.48 17.42 10.28
CA ASP A 234 -10.86 17.19 11.59
C ASP A 234 -10.81 15.68 11.94
N GLU A 235 -11.94 14.97 11.85
CA GLU A 235 -12.04 13.54 12.20
C GLU A 235 -11.11 12.66 11.33
N PHE A 236 -11.02 12.96 10.03
CA PHE A 236 -10.20 12.19 9.11
C PHE A 236 -8.75 12.65 9.07
N GLU A 237 -8.44 13.87 9.50
CA GLU A 237 -7.06 14.35 9.66
C GLU A 237 -6.39 13.67 10.86
N ASP A 238 -7.05 13.64 12.01
CA ASP A 238 -6.52 12.97 13.21
C ASP A 238 -6.35 11.47 13.00
N ALA A 239 -7.33 10.78 12.40
CA ALA A 239 -7.22 9.36 12.08
C ALA A 239 -6.06 9.07 11.10
N LYS A 240 -5.84 9.96 10.11
CA LYS A 240 -4.70 9.86 9.19
C LYS A 240 -3.38 10.13 9.90
N LEU A 241 -3.30 11.11 10.78
CA LEU A 241 -2.10 11.42 11.57
C LEU A 241 -1.71 10.23 12.45
N VAL A 242 -2.67 9.65 13.19
CA VAL A 242 -2.44 8.46 14.03
C VAL A 242 -1.97 7.27 13.20
N THR A 243 -2.60 7.02 12.05
CA THR A 243 -2.20 5.91 11.15
C THR A 243 -0.82 6.15 10.53
N THR A 244 -0.52 7.39 10.15
CA THR A 244 0.79 7.79 9.61
C THR A 244 1.88 7.64 10.66
N GLN A 245 1.61 8.05 11.90
CA GLN A 245 2.56 7.87 13.01
C GLN A 245 2.83 6.38 13.26
N LYS A 246 1.79 5.54 13.33
CA LYS A 246 1.94 4.08 13.44
C LYS A 246 2.78 3.48 12.30
N LEU A 247 2.61 3.99 11.07
CA LEU A 247 3.42 3.56 9.93
C LEU A 247 4.89 4.00 10.07
N ILE A 248 5.14 5.23 10.52
CA ILE A 248 6.49 5.75 10.79
C ILE A 248 7.17 4.88 11.86
N ASP A 249 6.49 4.64 12.98
CA ASP A 249 7.01 3.82 14.09
C ASP A 249 7.30 2.39 13.63
N HIS A 250 6.41 1.81 12.81
CA HIS A 250 6.61 0.50 12.20
C HIS A 250 7.85 0.46 11.29
N ILE A 251 8.03 1.46 10.42
CA ILE A 251 9.18 1.54 9.51
C ILE A 251 10.49 1.72 10.29
N GLN A 252 10.47 2.55 11.35
CA GLN A 252 11.63 2.75 12.22
C GLN A 252 12.00 1.44 12.94
N SER A 253 11.02 0.75 13.53
CA SER A 253 11.21 -0.56 14.15
C SER A 253 11.78 -1.58 13.15
N ALA A 254 11.19 -1.67 11.96
CA ALA A 254 11.64 -2.56 10.89
C ALA A 254 13.07 -2.25 10.43
N ARG A 255 13.46 -0.97 10.39
CA ARG A 255 14.81 -0.55 10.05
C ARG A 255 15.82 -0.98 11.11
N THR A 256 15.54 -0.70 12.38
CA THR A 256 16.40 -1.07 13.52
C THR A 256 16.61 -2.59 13.54
N GLU A 257 15.54 -3.37 13.41
CA GLU A 257 15.64 -4.83 13.37
C GLU A 257 16.39 -5.35 12.15
N ARG A 258 16.23 -4.69 10.99
CA ARG A 258 16.99 -5.03 9.79
C ARG A 258 18.48 -4.76 9.94
N GLU A 259 18.84 -3.65 10.59
CA GLU A 259 20.23 -3.30 10.89
C GLU A 259 20.84 -4.30 11.89
N TYR A 260 20.08 -4.72 12.90
CA TYR A 260 20.50 -5.76 13.84
C TYR A 260 20.73 -7.12 13.18
N TYR A 261 19.81 -7.56 12.31
CA TYR A 261 20.00 -8.77 11.49
C TYR A 261 21.29 -8.71 10.66
N LYS A 262 21.54 -7.58 9.97
CA LYS A 262 22.78 -7.38 9.20
C LYS A 262 24.02 -7.43 10.08
N LEU A 263 23.95 -6.85 11.28
CA LEU A 263 25.05 -6.89 12.24
C LEU A 263 25.36 -8.33 12.70
N CYS A 264 24.35 -9.12 13.02
CA CYS A 264 24.52 -10.52 13.41
C CYS A 264 25.16 -11.35 12.28
N THR A 265 24.66 -11.21 11.05
CA THR A 265 25.21 -11.93 9.89
C THR A 265 26.63 -11.49 9.54
N GLN A 266 26.97 -10.22 9.75
CA GLN A 266 28.34 -9.73 9.58
C GLN A 266 29.29 -10.34 10.63
N ARG A 267 28.91 -10.33 11.91
CA ARG A 267 29.70 -10.93 12.99
C ARG A 267 29.95 -12.42 12.79
N SER A 268 28.91 -13.14 12.36
CA SER A 268 28.96 -14.53 11.94
C SER A 268 30.04 -14.77 10.87
N ARG A 269 30.00 -14.00 9.76
CA ARG A 269 30.97 -14.14 8.66
C ARG A 269 32.39 -13.79 9.08
N ASP A 270 32.55 -12.78 9.93
CA ASP A 270 33.86 -12.38 10.42
C ASP A 270 34.47 -13.43 11.37
N GLU A 271 33.67 -14.00 12.28
CA GLU A 271 34.10 -15.06 13.21
C GLU A 271 34.44 -16.37 12.49
N LEU A 272 33.66 -16.74 11.47
CA LEU A 272 33.83 -18.01 10.74
C LEU A 272 34.61 -17.86 9.43
N LYS A 273 35.25 -16.71 9.19
CA LYS A 273 35.95 -16.43 7.92
C LYS A 273 36.98 -17.48 7.50
N LEU A 274 37.65 -18.10 8.47
CA LEU A 274 38.67 -19.15 8.27
C LEU A 274 38.16 -20.55 8.65
N ALA A 275 36.90 -20.67 9.07
CA ALA A 275 36.32 -21.96 9.42
C ALA A 275 36.04 -22.77 8.14
N GLU A 276 36.08 -24.10 8.26
CA GLU A 276 35.55 -24.97 7.22
C GLU A 276 34.06 -25.23 7.43
N SER A 277 33.34 -25.50 6.34
CA SER A 277 31.95 -25.93 6.41
C SER A 277 31.83 -27.26 7.18
N PRO A 278 30.84 -27.39 8.09
CA PRO A 278 30.64 -28.57 8.93
C PRO A 278 29.83 -29.65 8.21
N ILE A 279 29.47 -29.45 6.95
CA ILE A 279 28.65 -30.36 6.16
C ILE A 279 29.18 -31.79 6.25
N GLY A 280 28.34 -32.71 6.74
CA GLY A 280 28.66 -34.13 6.85
C GLY A 280 29.70 -34.46 7.93
N LYS A 281 30.01 -33.51 8.83
CA LYS A 281 30.92 -33.70 9.97
C LYS A 281 30.14 -33.56 11.27
N TYR A 282 30.10 -34.64 12.05
CA TYR A 282 29.61 -34.58 13.43
C TYR A 282 30.67 -33.90 14.30
N ASN A 283 30.49 -32.62 14.61
CA ASN A 283 31.36 -31.92 15.54
C ASN A 283 30.86 -32.12 16.96
N THR A 284 31.77 -32.41 17.89
CA THR A 284 31.44 -32.49 19.31
C THR A 284 30.80 -31.17 19.77
N PRO A 285 29.63 -31.20 20.45
CA PRO A 285 28.94 -29.99 20.83
C PRO A 285 29.77 -29.10 21.77
N CYS A 286 29.64 -27.78 21.62
CA CYS A 286 30.38 -26.78 22.40
C CYS A 286 31.92 -26.91 22.38
N PHE A 287 32.50 -27.65 21.43
CA PHE A 287 33.95 -27.82 21.31
C PHE A 287 34.67 -26.55 20.83
N LYS A 288 34.06 -25.79 19.92
CA LYS A 288 34.63 -24.56 19.37
C LYS A 288 34.09 -23.34 20.10
N ASN A 289 34.96 -22.34 20.27
CA ASN A 289 34.62 -21.08 20.94
C ASN A 289 33.90 -20.08 20.01
N PHE A 290 33.04 -20.57 19.13
CA PHE A 290 32.20 -19.71 18.30
C PHE A 290 30.96 -19.29 19.07
N GLU A 291 30.61 -18.01 18.95
CA GLU A 291 29.46 -17.42 19.65
C GLU A 291 28.47 -16.72 18.71
N ASN A 292 28.88 -16.46 17.47
CA ASN A 292 28.14 -15.65 16.51
C ASN A 292 27.61 -16.47 15.33
N VAL A 293 27.67 -17.81 15.38
CA VAL A 293 27.11 -18.67 14.32
C VAL A 293 25.66 -18.29 14.06
N HIS A 294 25.29 -18.08 12.80
CA HIS A 294 23.99 -17.54 12.44
C HIS A 294 23.24 -18.42 11.43
N TYR A 295 21.98 -18.67 11.74
CA TYR A 295 21.07 -19.48 10.94
C TYR A 295 19.77 -18.73 10.65
N THR A 296 19.24 -18.91 9.44
CA THR A 296 17.86 -18.57 9.09
C THR A 296 17.13 -19.80 8.59
N PHE A 297 15.82 -19.82 8.77
CA PHE A 297 15.00 -20.87 8.21
C PHE A 297 13.61 -20.36 7.86
N ASP A 298 13.06 -20.86 6.76
CA ASP A 298 11.76 -20.44 6.25
C ASP A 298 11.15 -21.46 5.28
N PHE A 299 9.85 -21.36 5.04
CA PHE A 299 9.17 -22.07 3.98
C PHE A 299 9.17 -21.27 2.67
N SER A 300 9.46 -21.96 1.59
CA SER A 300 9.12 -21.49 0.25
C SER A 300 7.63 -21.79 -0.05
N GLN A 301 7.12 -21.16 -1.11
CA GLN A 301 5.91 -21.66 -1.76
C GLN A 301 6.14 -23.11 -2.23
N TYR A 302 5.11 -23.97 -2.08
CA TYR A 302 5.16 -25.33 -2.60
C TYR A 302 5.31 -25.34 -4.13
N VAL A 303 5.91 -26.41 -4.63
CA VAL A 303 6.00 -26.71 -6.06
C VAL A 303 4.91 -27.72 -6.40
N ASN A 304 4.16 -27.44 -7.47
CA ASN A 304 3.16 -28.35 -8.00
C ASN A 304 3.80 -29.28 -9.03
N LEU A 305 3.57 -30.58 -8.90
CA LEU A 305 3.99 -31.60 -9.86
C LEU A 305 2.76 -32.22 -10.55
N PRO A 306 2.78 -32.40 -11.89
CA PRO A 306 3.82 -31.93 -12.79
C PRO A 306 3.81 -30.40 -12.95
N HIS A 307 4.99 -29.80 -13.02
CA HIS A 307 5.21 -28.41 -13.42
C HIS A 307 5.61 -28.38 -14.90
N SER A 308 4.99 -27.50 -15.67
CA SER A 308 5.48 -27.15 -17.00
C SER A 308 5.63 -25.65 -17.14
N SER A 309 6.63 -25.24 -17.91
CA SER A 309 6.84 -23.84 -18.30
C SER A 309 5.73 -23.31 -19.21
N GLN A 310 4.94 -24.19 -19.83
CA GLN A 310 3.80 -23.87 -20.68
C GLN A 310 2.47 -24.20 -19.99
N GLN A 311 1.44 -23.42 -20.27
CA GLN A 311 0.10 -23.69 -19.75
C GLN A 311 -0.50 -24.91 -20.45
N VAL A 312 -0.45 -26.06 -19.78
CA VAL A 312 -1.09 -27.30 -20.29
C VAL A 312 -2.57 -27.26 -19.91
N GLY A 313 -3.45 -27.02 -20.89
CA GLY A 313 -4.90 -26.84 -20.65
C GLY A 313 -5.58 -27.96 -19.87
N ALA A 314 -5.10 -29.21 -19.98
CA ALA A 314 -5.64 -30.34 -19.25
C ALA A 314 -5.33 -30.32 -17.73
N LEU A 315 -4.22 -29.69 -17.31
CA LEU A 315 -3.86 -29.56 -15.88
C LEU A 315 -4.80 -28.61 -15.12
N TYR A 316 -5.57 -27.78 -15.83
CA TYR A 316 -6.51 -26.83 -15.23
C TYR A 316 -7.61 -27.52 -14.39
N PHE A 317 -7.98 -28.75 -14.74
CA PHE A 317 -9.05 -29.50 -14.06
C PHE A 317 -8.53 -30.51 -13.02
N LEU A 318 -7.21 -30.61 -12.85
CA LEU A 318 -6.59 -31.55 -11.92
C LEU A 318 -6.00 -30.78 -10.73
N THR A 319 -5.92 -31.44 -9.57
CA THR A 319 -5.14 -30.93 -8.44
C THR A 319 -3.73 -31.50 -8.54
N PRO A 320 -2.69 -30.67 -8.79
CA PRO A 320 -1.33 -31.16 -8.86
C PRO A 320 -0.83 -31.61 -7.48
N ARG A 321 0.09 -32.57 -7.48
CA ARG A 321 0.78 -33.06 -6.28
C ARG A 321 1.64 -31.95 -5.70
N LYS A 322 1.54 -31.68 -4.41
CA LYS A 322 2.30 -30.60 -3.76
C LYS A 322 3.60 -31.15 -3.17
N VAL A 323 4.70 -30.48 -3.48
CA VAL A 323 5.99 -30.68 -2.82
C VAL A 323 6.35 -29.42 -2.06
N GLN A 324 6.45 -29.55 -0.75
CA GLN A 324 6.75 -28.49 0.18
C GLN A 324 8.27 -28.31 0.25
N ILE A 325 8.71 -27.06 0.37
CA ILE A 325 10.13 -26.72 0.42
C ILE A 325 10.41 -25.92 1.68
N PHE A 326 11.18 -26.48 2.60
CA PHE A 326 11.67 -25.80 3.79
C PHE A 326 13.18 -25.59 3.67
N GLY A 327 13.63 -24.35 3.81
CA GLY A 327 15.04 -23.99 3.73
C GLY A 327 15.61 -23.75 5.11
N VAL A 328 16.76 -24.35 5.41
CA VAL A 328 17.63 -23.92 6.51
C VAL A 328 18.90 -23.38 5.89
N CYS A 329 19.18 -22.10 6.11
CA CYS A 329 20.35 -21.42 5.60
C CYS A 329 21.37 -21.16 6.72
N ASP A 330 22.59 -21.60 6.46
CA ASP A 330 23.79 -21.13 7.13
C ASP A 330 24.14 -19.73 6.58
N GLU A 331 24.14 -18.71 7.42
CA GLU A 331 24.46 -17.34 7.00
C GLU A 331 25.96 -17.02 7.05
N ASN A 332 26.75 -17.89 7.70
CA ASN A 332 28.20 -17.80 7.79
C ASN A 332 28.83 -18.10 6.43
N PHE A 333 28.43 -19.21 5.82
CA PHE A 333 28.70 -19.56 4.43
C PHE A 333 27.35 -19.68 3.76
N PRO A 334 26.87 -18.67 2.99
CA PRO A 334 25.49 -18.56 2.53
C PRO A 334 25.06 -19.79 1.73
N MET A 335 24.63 -20.83 2.43
CA MET A 335 24.36 -22.19 1.95
C MET A 335 23.07 -22.64 2.59
N GLN A 336 22.15 -23.09 1.74
CA GLN A 336 20.83 -23.51 2.11
C GLN A 336 20.61 -24.99 1.78
N THR A 337 20.23 -25.74 2.80
CA THR A 337 19.65 -27.07 2.64
C THR A 337 18.14 -26.92 2.48
N ASN A 338 17.61 -27.42 1.37
CA ASN A 338 16.20 -27.35 0.98
C ASN A 338 15.59 -28.73 1.17
N TYR A 339 14.79 -28.89 2.21
CA TYR A 339 14.01 -30.08 2.47
C TYR A 339 12.82 -30.14 1.53
N LEU A 340 12.78 -31.16 0.69
CA LEU A 340 11.69 -31.43 -0.26
C LEU A 340 10.77 -32.48 0.35
N ILE A 341 9.62 -32.02 0.85
CA ILE A 341 8.65 -32.88 1.52
C ILE A 341 7.44 -33.05 0.61
N ASP A 342 7.28 -34.26 0.10
CA ASP A 342 6.10 -34.62 -0.66
C ASP A 342 4.84 -34.61 0.22
N GLU A 343 3.67 -34.30 -0.35
CA GLU A 343 2.41 -34.31 0.41
C GLU A 343 2.07 -35.66 1.06
N GLN A 344 2.59 -36.78 0.56
CA GLN A 344 2.44 -38.10 1.20
C GLN A 344 3.41 -38.33 2.36
N GLN A 345 4.46 -37.52 2.46
CA GLN A 345 5.59 -37.68 3.38
C GLN A 345 5.52 -36.72 4.58
N THR A 346 4.40 -36.04 4.76
CA THR A 346 4.22 -35.05 5.82
C THR A 346 3.94 -35.70 7.17
N ILE A 347 4.24 -35.00 8.27
CA ILE A 347 3.96 -35.47 9.64
C ILE A 347 2.46 -35.76 9.91
N GLY A 348 1.55 -35.18 9.13
CA GLY A 348 0.13 -35.51 9.16
C GLY A 348 -0.29 -36.21 7.88
N GLU A 349 -1.35 -37.00 7.93
CA GLU A 349 -1.90 -37.70 6.77
C GLU A 349 -2.28 -36.72 5.64
N ASN A 350 -2.10 -37.16 4.39
CA ASN A 350 -2.54 -36.46 3.16
C ASN A 350 -2.11 -34.98 3.07
N GLY A 351 -0.85 -34.67 3.40
CA GLY A 351 -0.31 -33.32 3.29
C GLY A 351 -0.69 -32.39 4.44
N SER A 352 -1.21 -32.93 5.55
CA SER A 352 -1.60 -32.14 6.71
C SER A 352 -0.43 -31.89 7.67
N ARG A 353 -0.55 -30.83 8.50
CA ARG A 353 0.43 -30.45 9.53
C ARG A 353 1.85 -30.13 9.03
N THR A 354 2.02 -29.93 7.73
CA THR A 354 3.33 -29.70 7.09
C THR A 354 4.06 -28.46 7.56
N HIS A 355 3.33 -27.44 8.00
CA HIS A 355 3.90 -26.18 8.45
C HIS A 355 3.83 -26.00 9.98
N GLY A 356 3.39 -27.01 10.73
CA GLY A 356 3.32 -26.92 12.19
C GLY A 356 4.73 -26.91 12.82
N PRO A 357 4.84 -26.50 14.10
CA PRO A 357 6.12 -26.45 14.81
C PRO A 357 6.83 -27.81 14.81
N ASN A 358 6.10 -28.92 14.91
CA ASN A 358 6.72 -30.24 14.91
C ASN A 358 7.47 -30.53 13.61
N ALA A 359 6.89 -30.15 12.45
CA ALA A 359 7.54 -30.36 11.16
C ALA A 359 8.78 -29.48 11.03
N VAL A 360 8.64 -28.17 11.32
CA VAL A 360 9.76 -27.21 11.31
C VAL A 360 10.90 -27.68 12.19
N LEU A 361 10.61 -28.03 13.43
CA LEU A 361 11.62 -28.42 14.42
C LEU A 361 12.28 -29.76 14.09
N SER A 362 11.56 -30.70 13.46
CA SER A 362 12.15 -31.97 13.00
C SER A 362 13.19 -31.73 11.91
N MET A 363 12.87 -30.91 10.89
CA MET A 363 13.82 -30.55 9.83
C MET A 363 14.98 -29.71 10.36
N LEU A 364 14.71 -28.75 11.26
CA LEU A 364 15.75 -27.95 11.91
C LEU A 364 16.65 -28.81 12.80
N HIS A 365 16.11 -29.80 13.50
CA HIS A 365 16.86 -30.73 14.34
C HIS A 365 17.81 -31.57 13.50
N HIS A 366 17.31 -32.21 12.44
CA HIS A 366 18.13 -32.95 11.48
C HIS A 366 19.26 -32.08 10.91
N TYR A 367 18.95 -30.86 10.48
CA TYR A 367 19.95 -29.93 9.98
C TYR A 367 21.06 -29.66 11.02
N LEU A 368 20.67 -29.28 12.24
CA LEU A 368 21.62 -28.90 13.28
C LEU A 368 22.48 -30.08 13.76
N HIS A 369 21.93 -31.31 13.75
CA HIS A 369 22.67 -32.52 14.11
C HIS A 369 23.81 -32.79 13.13
N GLY A 370 23.56 -32.65 11.82
CA GLY A 370 24.56 -32.93 10.76
C GLY A 370 25.44 -31.75 10.35
N ASN A 371 25.14 -30.52 10.80
CA ASN A 371 25.79 -29.28 10.31
C ASN A 371 26.17 -28.29 11.42
N THR A 372 26.35 -28.75 12.67
CA THR A 372 26.86 -27.89 13.75
C THR A 372 28.36 -27.62 13.62
N TYR A 373 28.81 -26.44 14.03
CA TYR A 373 30.23 -26.12 14.15
C TYR A 373 30.85 -26.59 15.48
N GLY A 374 30.04 -27.16 16.38
CA GLY A 374 30.42 -27.33 17.78
C GLY A 374 30.43 -26.00 18.54
N GLU A 375 29.58 -25.06 18.13
CA GLU A 375 29.54 -23.69 18.67
C GLU A 375 29.04 -23.61 20.11
N LYS A 376 29.54 -22.63 20.86
CA LYS A 376 29.05 -22.33 22.21
C LYS A 376 27.82 -21.47 22.19
N ALA A 377 27.67 -20.57 21.22
CA ALA A 377 26.46 -19.81 21.03
C ALA A 377 26.11 -19.62 19.55
N CYS A 378 24.81 -19.43 19.30
CA CYS A 378 24.30 -19.14 17.97
C CYS A 378 23.07 -18.24 17.98
N HIS A 379 22.78 -17.70 16.80
CA HIS A 379 21.65 -16.84 16.50
C HIS A 379 20.75 -17.49 15.45
N PHE A 380 19.45 -17.46 15.71
CA PHE A 380 18.41 -17.83 14.75
C PHE A 380 17.60 -16.60 14.39
N HIS A 381 17.39 -16.36 13.10
CA HIS A 381 16.39 -15.42 12.61
C HIS A 381 15.28 -16.17 11.88
N ALA A 382 14.03 -15.88 12.22
CA ALA A 382 12.85 -16.50 11.64
C ALA A 382 11.73 -15.47 11.42
N ASP A 383 10.72 -15.83 10.62
CA ASP A 383 9.53 -15.03 10.44
C ASP A 383 8.67 -14.99 11.72
N ASN A 384 7.93 -13.91 11.93
CA ASN A 384 7.08 -13.71 13.11
C ASN A 384 5.74 -14.44 12.94
N SER A 385 5.77 -15.75 12.72
CA SER A 385 4.60 -16.60 12.46
C SER A 385 4.15 -17.35 13.71
N VAL A 386 3.02 -16.94 14.29
CA VAL A 386 2.47 -17.47 15.55
C VAL A 386 2.02 -18.94 15.43
N GLY A 387 1.74 -19.42 14.21
CA GLY A 387 1.31 -20.80 13.95
C GLY A 387 2.45 -21.80 13.69
N GLN A 388 3.69 -21.32 13.53
CA GLN A 388 4.80 -22.14 13.04
C GLN A 388 6.04 -21.91 13.91
N ASN A 389 6.63 -20.71 13.85
CA ASN A 389 7.93 -20.41 14.43
C ASN A 389 7.81 -19.75 15.81
N LYS A 390 6.93 -18.76 15.96
CA LYS A 390 6.72 -18.03 17.23
C LYS A 390 5.67 -18.71 18.10
N ILE A 391 6.04 -19.88 18.61
CA ILE A 391 5.17 -20.71 19.44
C ILE A 391 5.94 -21.36 20.60
N LYS A 392 5.22 -21.74 21.65
CA LYS A 392 5.78 -22.37 22.86
C LYS A 392 6.72 -23.53 22.56
N THR A 393 6.37 -24.39 21.61
CA THR A 393 7.13 -25.60 21.26
C THR A 393 8.53 -25.24 20.75
N THR A 394 8.67 -24.18 19.95
CA THR A 394 9.97 -23.69 19.46
C THR A 394 10.83 -23.18 20.61
N LEU A 395 10.25 -22.40 21.54
CA LEU A 395 11.00 -21.92 22.70
C LEU A 395 11.44 -23.08 23.61
N HIS A 396 10.56 -24.08 23.81
CA HIS A 396 10.88 -25.30 24.56
C HIS A 396 11.99 -26.10 23.90
N TYR A 397 11.95 -26.26 22.58
CA TYR A 397 12.99 -26.95 21.82
C TYR A 397 14.36 -26.29 21.96
N LEU A 398 14.44 -24.96 21.79
CA LEU A 398 15.72 -24.25 21.90
C LEU A 398 16.26 -24.28 23.33
N LEU A 399 15.39 -24.14 24.33
CA LEU A 399 15.79 -24.29 25.73
C LEU A 399 16.29 -25.71 26.02
N TRP A 400 15.58 -26.74 25.53
CA TRP A 400 16.00 -28.14 25.64
C TRP A 400 17.37 -28.37 24.99
N LYS A 401 17.61 -27.82 23.79
CA LYS A 401 18.93 -27.91 23.12
C LYS A 401 20.06 -27.33 23.99
N CYS A 402 19.79 -26.24 24.72
CA CYS A 402 20.74 -25.70 25.69
C CYS A 402 20.95 -26.61 26.90
N LEU A 403 19.88 -27.18 27.46
CA LEU A 403 19.94 -28.06 28.62
C LEU A 403 20.69 -29.37 28.32
N GLN A 404 20.49 -29.93 27.12
CA GLN A 404 21.23 -31.11 26.63
C GLN A 404 22.71 -30.82 26.38
N GLY A 405 23.13 -29.55 26.44
CA GLY A 405 24.52 -29.17 26.28
C GLY A 405 24.99 -29.09 24.82
N PHE A 406 24.08 -29.15 23.85
CA PHE A 406 24.43 -28.98 22.44
C PHE A 406 25.00 -27.58 22.17
N THR A 407 24.42 -26.55 22.79
CA THR A 407 24.84 -25.16 22.67
C THR A 407 24.68 -24.47 24.03
N LYS A 408 25.62 -23.64 24.48
CA LYS A 408 25.51 -22.97 25.80
C LYS A 408 24.46 -21.85 25.81
N THR A 409 24.41 -21.08 24.72
CA THR A 409 23.51 -19.93 24.58
C THR A 409 22.86 -19.93 23.20
N ILE A 410 21.55 -19.77 23.14
CA ILE A 410 20.82 -19.61 21.88
C ILE A 410 20.08 -18.28 21.91
N ASN A 411 20.21 -17.50 20.84
CA ASN A 411 19.45 -16.28 20.61
C ASN A 411 18.47 -16.52 19.46
N LEU A 412 17.19 -16.30 19.70
CA LEU A 412 16.14 -16.37 18.67
C LEU A 412 15.59 -14.96 18.43
N HIS A 413 15.51 -14.58 17.15
CA HIS A 413 15.08 -13.26 16.72
C HIS A 413 13.98 -13.39 15.67
N PHE A 414 12.91 -12.62 15.83
CA PHE A 414 11.80 -12.58 14.90
C PHE A 414 11.85 -11.32 14.05
N MET A 415 11.65 -11.47 12.74
CA MET A 415 11.63 -10.32 11.83
C MET A 415 10.29 -9.58 11.89
N ILE A 416 10.30 -8.25 11.72
CA ILE A 416 9.08 -7.43 11.65
C ILE A 416 8.21 -7.89 10.47
N ALA A 417 6.90 -8.06 10.71
CA ALA A 417 5.93 -8.45 9.69
C ALA A 417 5.96 -7.48 8.51
N GLY A 418 5.90 -8.00 7.28
CA GLY A 418 6.06 -7.20 6.05
C GLY A 418 7.52 -6.92 5.66
N HIS A 419 8.48 -7.12 6.59
CA HIS A 419 9.90 -6.88 6.39
C HIS A 419 10.76 -8.14 6.64
N THR A 420 10.21 -9.31 6.29
CA THR A 420 10.74 -10.63 6.66
C THR A 420 11.76 -11.22 5.66
N LYS A 421 12.24 -10.45 4.69
CA LYS A 421 13.13 -10.99 3.64
C LYS A 421 14.51 -11.36 4.18
N CYS A 422 14.85 -12.64 4.25
CA CYS A 422 16.16 -13.14 4.70
C CYS A 422 16.94 -13.79 3.56
N LEU A 423 18.08 -14.40 3.88
CA LEU A 423 18.90 -15.11 2.90
C LEU A 423 18.16 -16.31 2.28
N CYS A 424 17.25 -16.95 3.03
CA CYS A 424 16.42 -18.03 2.50
C CYS A 424 15.61 -17.61 1.28
N ASP A 425 15.00 -16.42 1.32
CA ASP A 425 14.24 -15.85 0.20
C ASP A 425 15.09 -15.68 -1.06
N ALA A 426 16.36 -15.31 -0.89
CA ALA A 426 17.28 -15.17 -2.02
C ALA A 426 17.57 -16.54 -2.67
N CYS A 427 17.83 -17.57 -1.84
CA CYS A 427 18.04 -18.94 -2.28
C CYS A 427 16.79 -19.53 -2.97
N PHE A 428 15.61 -19.33 -2.40
CA PHE A 428 14.34 -19.71 -3.02
C PHE A 428 14.09 -18.94 -4.32
N GLY A 429 14.45 -17.66 -4.37
CA GLY A 429 14.34 -16.83 -5.57
C GLY A 429 15.16 -17.37 -6.73
N MET A 430 16.38 -17.86 -6.47
CA MET A 430 17.23 -18.52 -7.47
C MET A 430 16.61 -19.83 -7.96
N LEU A 431 16.16 -20.68 -7.04
CA LEU A 431 15.44 -21.91 -7.36
C LEU A 431 14.21 -21.65 -8.24
N LYS A 432 13.36 -20.70 -7.83
CA LYS A 432 12.12 -20.34 -8.52
C LYS A 432 12.35 -19.85 -9.95
N LYS A 433 13.46 -19.14 -10.20
CA LYS A 433 13.83 -18.70 -11.56
C LYS A 433 14.09 -19.88 -12.50
N ILE A 434 14.66 -20.97 -11.99
CA ILE A 434 14.99 -22.16 -12.78
C ILE A 434 13.76 -23.04 -12.93
N ILE A 435 13.00 -23.28 -11.86
CA ILE A 435 11.75 -24.05 -11.93
C ILE A 435 10.81 -23.49 -13.00
N ARG A 436 10.59 -22.17 -13.03
CA ARG A 436 9.71 -21.50 -14.02
C ARG A 436 10.07 -21.75 -15.49
N LYS A 437 11.31 -22.19 -15.76
CA LYS A 437 11.83 -22.46 -17.12
C LYS A 437 12.07 -23.95 -17.36
N SER A 438 11.64 -24.80 -16.44
CA SER A 438 11.88 -26.24 -16.47
C SER A 438 10.55 -26.99 -16.53
N ASP A 439 10.56 -28.17 -17.12
CA ASP A 439 9.47 -29.13 -16.96
C ASP A 439 9.86 -30.14 -15.89
N VAL A 440 9.02 -30.29 -14.85
CA VAL A 440 9.32 -31.07 -13.64
C VAL A 440 8.16 -32.01 -13.36
N ASN A 441 8.35 -33.30 -13.54
CA ASN A 441 7.30 -34.30 -13.39
C ASN A 441 7.43 -35.13 -12.11
N THR A 442 8.63 -35.19 -11.52
CA THR A 442 8.90 -36.03 -10.34
C THR A 442 9.73 -35.31 -9.29
N VAL A 443 9.64 -35.78 -8.04
CA VAL A 443 10.47 -35.28 -6.93
C VAL A 443 11.96 -35.45 -7.24
N SER A 444 12.38 -36.56 -7.85
CA SER A 444 13.77 -36.78 -8.25
C SER A 444 14.27 -35.79 -9.31
N GLN A 445 13.38 -35.30 -10.20
CA GLN A 445 13.73 -34.20 -11.10
C GLN A 445 13.84 -32.88 -10.36
N LEU A 446 12.96 -32.64 -9.38
CA LEU A 446 13.01 -31.45 -8.54
C LEU A 446 14.30 -31.39 -7.70
N VAL A 447 14.75 -32.51 -7.12
CA VAL A 447 16.06 -32.67 -6.45
C VAL A 447 17.19 -32.16 -7.33
N LYS A 448 17.27 -32.68 -8.57
CA LYS A 448 18.29 -32.25 -9.53
C LYS A 448 18.20 -30.76 -9.85
N ILE A 449 16.99 -30.21 -9.94
CA ILE A 449 16.81 -28.78 -10.20
C ILE A 449 17.29 -27.95 -9.00
N VAL A 450 17.01 -28.37 -7.78
CA VAL A 450 17.45 -27.70 -6.55
C VAL A 450 18.97 -27.68 -6.48
N ASP A 451 19.62 -28.83 -6.64
CA ASP A 451 21.08 -28.93 -6.54
C ASP A 451 21.80 -28.15 -7.65
N ASN A 452 21.20 -28.08 -8.85
CA ASN A 452 21.74 -27.31 -9.96
C ASN A 452 21.29 -25.84 -9.95
N SER A 453 20.46 -25.42 -8.99
CA SER A 453 19.86 -24.08 -9.04
C SER A 453 20.84 -22.96 -8.71
N ALA A 454 21.72 -23.22 -7.76
CA ALA A 454 22.80 -22.33 -7.34
C ALA A 454 23.81 -23.11 -6.50
N LYS A 455 25.07 -22.69 -6.47
CA LYS A 455 26.11 -23.34 -5.62
C LYS A 455 25.76 -23.37 -4.14
N CYS A 456 24.94 -22.42 -3.69
CA CYS A 456 24.47 -22.32 -2.32
C CYS A 456 23.29 -23.24 -2.02
N ASN A 457 22.62 -23.83 -3.01
CA ASN A 457 21.46 -24.68 -2.78
C ASN A 457 21.84 -26.15 -2.80
N ARG A 458 21.34 -26.86 -1.81
CA ARG A 458 21.37 -28.32 -1.72
C ARG A 458 19.97 -28.82 -1.43
N SER A 459 19.62 -29.98 -1.96
CA SER A 459 18.39 -30.69 -1.63
C SER A 459 18.60 -31.72 -0.52
N GLU A 460 17.55 -31.91 0.27
CA GLU A 460 17.42 -32.99 1.26
C GLU A 460 16.03 -33.59 1.09
N VAL A 461 15.90 -34.92 1.15
CA VAL A 461 14.62 -35.62 0.93
C VAL A 461 14.30 -36.49 2.13
N TYR A 462 13.02 -36.55 2.49
CA TYR A 462 12.56 -37.51 3.48
C TYR A 462 12.50 -38.91 2.86
N ASN A 463 13.10 -39.89 3.55
CA ASN A 463 13.03 -41.30 3.19
C ASN A 463 12.47 -42.08 4.38
N GLU A 464 11.24 -42.56 4.24
CA GLU A 464 10.52 -43.28 5.32
C GLU A 464 11.17 -44.62 5.65
N ASN A 465 11.88 -45.24 4.69
CA ASN A 465 12.51 -46.54 4.86
C ASN A 465 14.00 -46.44 5.25
N ASP A 466 14.46 -45.26 5.65
CA ASP A 466 15.84 -45.03 6.03
C ASP A 466 16.01 -45.10 7.55
N ASP A 467 16.45 -46.27 8.02
CA ASP A 467 16.71 -46.53 9.43
C ASP A 467 18.01 -45.89 9.94
N ASP A 468 18.78 -45.18 9.10
CA ASP A 468 19.96 -44.42 9.54
C ASP A 468 19.55 -43.43 10.63
N GLU A 469 20.31 -43.39 11.72
CA GLU A 469 20.10 -42.44 12.81
C GLU A 469 20.21 -40.99 12.33
N ASN A 470 21.02 -40.76 11.28
CA ASN A 470 21.21 -39.46 10.67
C ASN A 470 20.13 -39.09 9.65
N SER A 471 19.16 -39.95 9.38
CA SER A 471 18.06 -39.64 8.46
C SER A 471 17.08 -38.64 9.10
N LEU A 472 16.35 -37.89 8.26
CA LEU A 472 15.29 -37.02 8.75
C LEU A 472 14.16 -37.85 9.36
N LYS A 473 13.89 -37.64 10.65
CA LYS A 473 12.77 -38.27 11.39
C LYS A 473 11.73 -37.23 11.83
N TRP A 474 10.46 -37.62 11.83
CA TRP A 474 9.38 -36.77 12.32
C TRP A 474 9.17 -36.96 13.83
N TYR A 475 9.26 -35.86 14.59
CA TYR A 475 9.07 -35.89 16.04
C TYR A 475 7.82 -35.11 16.47
N ARG A 476 7.10 -35.67 17.45
CA ARG A 476 6.00 -35.00 18.16
C ARG A 476 6.54 -34.16 19.33
N TRP A 477 7.32 -33.14 18.99
CA TRP A 477 7.98 -32.24 19.95
C TRP A 477 6.99 -31.61 20.95
N ASP A 478 5.79 -31.26 20.49
CA ASP A 478 4.69 -30.78 21.34
C ASP A 478 4.34 -31.75 22.48
N ASN A 479 4.15 -33.03 22.17
CA ASN A 479 3.82 -34.06 23.15
C ASN A 479 4.96 -34.29 24.13
N PHE A 480 6.20 -34.24 23.66
CA PHE A 480 7.37 -34.39 24.51
C PHE A 480 7.51 -33.20 25.47
N PHE A 481 7.53 -31.97 24.95
CA PHE A 481 7.82 -30.78 25.76
C PHE A 481 6.71 -30.38 26.71
N THR A 482 5.45 -30.68 26.40
CA THR A 482 4.32 -30.38 27.31
C THR A 482 4.40 -31.11 28.65
N LYS A 483 5.15 -32.22 28.74
CA LYS A 483 5.40 -32.95 29.99
C LYS A 483 6.39 -32.23 30.90
N TYR A 484 7.35 -31.50 30.33
CA TYR A 484 8.52 -30.99 31.06
C TYR A 484 8.58 -29.46 31.17
N PHE A 485 7.93 -28.72 30.26
CA PHE A 485 8.05 -27.27 30.19
C PHE A 485 6.72 -26.53 30.36
N LYS A 486 6.76 -25.42 31.10
CA LYS A 486 5.62 -24.50 31.22
C LYS A 486 5.61 -23.51 30.05
N PRO A 487 4.44 -23.15 29.50
CA PRO A 487 4.35 -22.16 28.44
C PRO A 487 4.65 -20.75 28.96
N LEU A 488 5.46 -19.99 28.22
CA LEU A 488 5.66 -18.56 28.45
C LEU A 488 4.38 -17.81 28.04
N ARG A 489 3.87 -16.91 28.89
CA ARG A 489 2.69 -16.08 28.57
C ARG A 489 3.11 -14.86 27.76
N GLY A 490 2.23 -14.41 26.86
CA GLY A 490 2.47 -13.17 26.11
C GLY A 490 3.57 -13.24 25.05
N ILE A 491 3.94 -14.44 24.57
CA ILE A 491 5.00 -14.65 23.54
C ILE A 491 4.85 -13.69 22.37
N GLY A 492 3.60 -13.41 21.95
CA GLY A 492 3.28 -12.50 20.85
C GLY A 492 3.93 -11.11 20.93
N LYS A 493 4.17 -10.58 22.14
CA LYS A 493 4.74 -9.24 22.35
C LYS A 493 6.25 -9.15 22.10
N PHE A 494 6.96 -10.26 22.28
CA PHE A 494 8.43 -10.26 22.26
C PHE A 494 8.96 -10.62 20.87
N TYR A 495 10.12 -10.07 20.51
CA TYR A 495 10.79 -10.31 19.24
C TYR A 495 12.14 -11.00 19.40
N HIS A 496 12.77 -10.83 20.56
CA HIS A 496 14.04 -11.49 20.86
C HIS A 496 13.87 -12.38 22.08
N PHE A 497 14.42 -13.58 21.99
CA PHE A 497 14.50 -14.54 23.07
C PHE A 497 15.94 -15.00 23.23
N ARG A 498 16.39 -15.19 24.47
CA ARG A 498 17.70 -15.75 24.79
C ARG A 498 17.56 -16.85 25.82
N PHE A 499 18.19 -17.97 25.50
CA PHE A 499 18.24 -19.20 26.30
C PHE A 499 19.67 -19.44 26.74
N ILE A 500 19.87 -19.79 28.01
CA ILE A 500 21.20 -20.02 28.60
C ILE A 500 21.17 -21.31 29.40
N ARG A 501 22.13 -22.21 29.15
CA ARG A 501 22.22 -23.53 29.79
C ARG A 501 22.18 -23.50 31.32
N HIS A 502 22.84 -22.52 31.93
CA HIS A 502 22.97 -22.43 33.39
C HIS A 502 21.77 -21.76 34.08
N GLU A 503 20.90 -21.08 33.33
CA GLU A 503 19.72 -20.38 33.85
C GLU A 503 18.46 -21.23 33.66
N LYS A 504 18.39 -22.34 34.40
CA LYS A 504 17.28 -23.30 34.29
C LYS A 504 15.95 -22.62 34.65
N GLY A 505 14.94 -22.81 33.79
CA GLY A 505 13.59 -22.26 34.01
C GLY A 505 13.43 -20.79 33.63
N VAL A 506 14.45 -20.14 33.09
CA VAL A 506 14.42 -18.73 32.68
C VAL A 506 14.56 -18.60 31.16
N VAL A 507 13.72 -17.76 30.56
CA VAL A 507 13.85 -17.29 29.18
C VAL A 507 13.91 -15.77 29.21
N PHE A 508 14.99 -15.19 28.72
CA PHE A 508 15.08 -13.73 28.57
C PHE A 508 14.33 -13.35 27.30
N ALA A 509 13.42 -12.38 27.38
CA ALA A 509 12.64 -11.90 26.25
C ALA A 509 12.67 -10.37 26.16
N ARG A 510 12.68 -9.84 24.94
CA ARG A 510 12.67 -8.39 24.68
C ARG A 510 11.62 -8.04 23.63
N GLU A 511 10.87 -6.97 23.88
CA GLU A 511 10.02 -6.32 22.88
C GLU A 511 10.89 -5.52 21.89
N THR A 512 10.34 -5.18 20.73
CA THR A 512 10.92 -4.17 19.83
C THR A 512 10.59 -2.80 20.40
N GLY A 513 11.61 -1.95 20.54
CA GLY A 513 11.48 -0.59 21.08
C GLY A 513 11.16 0.44 20.03
#